data_AF-A0A7W0RX58-F1
#
_entry.id   AF-A0A7W0RX58-F1
#
_cell.length_a   1.000
_cell.length_b   1.000
_cell.length_c   1.000
_cell.angle_alpha   90.00
_cell.angle_beta   90.00
_cell.angle_gamma   90.00
#
_symmetry.space_group_name_H-M   'P 1'
#
loop_
_entity.id
_entity.type
_entity.pdbx_description
1 polymer ?
#
loop_
_entity_poly.entity_id
_entity_poly.type
_entity_poly.pdbx_seq_one_letter_code
_entity_poly.pdbx_strand_id
1 'polypeptide(L)'
;MKDREYRRRRRVIGWMLTGHSALRDRYTRRSRGLTLTVMVFSITGLLLALTNGDQQVSVLGIEGKLQVFLAWLAALTFFVSLVDLVVDWRGRAWSHQDGARRLGELSVLYGRAVEENGGWVVEGVDLTVEYDRTMAAIDPIPDKKAPALKALANRKRAVFTLIDERPGIPAWQANLIVLRRSMTARAADQTTVGAAEPEPALDGTAGVEHAPDEPTPGGPTA
;
A
#
# COMPACT_ATOMS: atom_id res chain seq x y z
N MET A 1 -22.85 22.13 -1.32
CA MET A 1 -22.27 21.07 -0.45
C MET A 1 -21.85 19.82 -1.24
N LYS A 2 -22.64 19.40 -2.24
CA LYS A 2 -22.42 18.17 -3.01
C LYS A 2 -21.11 18.15 -3.83
N ASP A 3 -20.65 19.29 -4.35
CA ASP A 3 -19.35 19.37 -5.06
C ASP A 3 -18.15 19.07 -4.18
N ARG A 4 -18.24 19.35 -2.87
CA ARG A 4 -17.17 19.05 -1.92
C ARG A 4 -17.05 17.54 -1.75
N GLU A 5 -18.17 16.85 -1.62
CA GLU A 5 -18.21 15.40 -1.47
C GLU A 5 -17.79 14.69 -2.76
N TYR A 6 -18.25 15.16 -3.93
CA TYR A 6 -17.80 14.65 -5.23
C TYR A 6 -16.27 14.76 -5.39
N ARG A 7 -15.70 15.94 -5.10
CA ARG A 7 -14.23 16.14 -5.15
C ARG A 7 -13.49 15.27 -4.14
N ARG A 8 -14.05 15.07 -2.95
CA ARG A 8 -13.50 14.17 -1.93
C ARG A 8 -13.47 12.73 -2.44
N ARG A 9 -14.59 12.20 -2.94
CA ARG A 9 -14.69 10.83 -3.47
C ARG A 9 -13.74 10.61 -4.65
N ARG A 10 -13.68 11.55 -5.60
CA ARG A 10 -12.72 11.51 -6.71
C ARG A 10 -11.27 11.47 -6.22
N ARG A 11 -10.92 12.28 -5.21
CA ARG A 11 -9.60 12.24 -4.58
C ARG A 11 -9.33 10.88 -3.92
N VAL A 12 -10.35 10.28 -3.30
CA VAL A 12 -10.30 8.97 -2.65
C VAL A 12 -9.99 7.86 -3.65
N ILE A 13 -10.78 7.78 -4.71
CA ILE A 13 -10.60 6.83 -5.81
C ILE A 13 -9.18 6.91 -6.36
N GLY A 14 -8.69 8.14 -6.63
CA GLY A 14 -7.35 8.31 -7.20
C GLY A 14 -6.21 7.83 -6.30
N TRP A 15 -6.30 7.97 -4.97
CA TRP A 15 -5.27 7.45 -4.08
C TRP A 15 -5.39 5.93 -3.89
N MET A 16 -6.62 5.40 -3.81
CA MET A 16 -6.86 3.96 -3.71
C MET A 16 -6.39 3.23 -4.97
N LEU A 17 -6.67 3.75 -6.16
CA LEU A 17 -6.22 3.19 -7.43
C LEU A 17 -4.69 3.04 -7.47
N THR A 18 -3.98 4.07 -7.00
CA THR A 18 -2.52 4.04 -6.89
C THR A 18 -2.08 3.03 -5.82
N GLY A 19 -2.79 2.96 -4.69
CA GLY A 19 -2.53 2.00 -3.61
C GLY A 19 -2.64 0.54 -4.06
N HIS A 20 -3.75 0.17 -4.68
CA HIS A 20 -3.99 -1.19 -5.20
C HIS A 20 -2.99 -1.56 -6.30
N SER A 21 -2.71 -0.64 -7.22
CA SER A 21 -1.71 -0.87 -8.28
C SER A 21 -0.31 -1.13 -7.69
N ALA A 22 0.09 -0.35 -6.69
CA ALA A 22 1.39 -0.53 -6.02
C ALA A 22 1.46 -1.84 -5.21
N LEU A 23 0.36 -2.25 -4.57
CA LEU A 23 0.28 -3.52 -3.84
C LEU A 23 0.35 -4.73 -4.78
N ARG A 24 -0.41 -4.69 -5.89
CA ARG A 24 -0.36 -5.70 -6.95
C ARG A 24 1.08 -5.91 -7.42
N ASP A 25 1.76 -4.85 -7.83
CA ASP A 25 3.11 -4.95 -8.38
C ASP A 25 4.11 -5.52 -7.35
N ARG A 26 3.94 -5.19 -6.06
CA ARG A 26 4.77 -5.75 -4.97
C ARG A 26 4.54 -7.26 -4.78
N TYR A 27 3.28 -7.71 -4.75
CA TYR A 27 3.00 -9.13 -4.59
C TYR A 27 3.39 -9.96 -5.82
N THR A 28 3.19 -9.42 -7.03
CA THR A 28 3.67 -10.04 -8.27
C THR A 28 5.20 -10.21 -8.27
N ARG A 29 5.95 -9.19 -7.82
CA ARG A 29 7.42 -9.30 -7.71
C ARG A 29 7.84 -10.34 -6.68
N ARG A 30 7.15 -10.43 -5.53
CA ARG A 30 7.44 -11.45 -4.50
C ARG A 30 7.19 -12.87 -5.01
N SER A 31 6.04 -13.11 -5.65
CA SER A 31 5.75 -14.43 -6.22
C SER A 31 6.77 -14.83 -7.28
N ARG A 32 7.13 -13.91 -8.19
CA ARG A 32 8.17 -14.17 -9.19
C ARG A 32 9.52 -14.45 -8.55
N GLY A 33 9.89 -13.69 -7.52
CA GLY A 33 11.12 -13.90 -6.76
C GLY A 33 11.18 -15.30 -6.15
N LEU A 34 10.12 -15.74 -5.47
CA LEU A 34 10.04 -17.09 -4.90
C LEU A 34 10.13 -18.19 -5.96
N THR A 35 9.41 -18.03 -7.08
CA THR A 35 9.48 -18.99 -8.19
C THR A 35 10.91 -19.09 -8.75
N LEU A 36 11.60 -17.97 -8.92
CA LEU A 36 12.99 -17.95 -9.38
C LEU A 36 13.94 -18.59 -8.36
N THR A 37 13.76 -18.35 -7.06
CA THR A 37 14.56 -18.98 -6.01
C THR A 37 14.41 -20.50 -6.03
N VAL A 38 13.17 -21.01 -6.14
CA VAL A 38 12.91 -22.45 -6.24
C VAL A 38 13.57 -23.03 -7.51
N MET A 39 13.46 -22.35 -8.65
CA MET A 39 14.14 -22.80 -9.88
C MET A 39 15.66 -22.86 -9.71
N VAL A 40 16.28 -21.85 -9.11
CA VAL A 40 17.72 -21.83 -8.85
C VAL A 40 18.12 -22.98 -7.94
N PHE A 41 17.43 -23.20 -6.82
CA PHE A 41 17.75 -24.31 -5.91
C PHE A 41 17.57 -25.68 -6.57
N SER A 42 16.54 -25.86 -7.40
CA SER A 42 16.34 -27.09 -8.17
C SER A 42 17.48 -27.35 -9.15
N ILE A 43 17.92 -26.32 -9.91
CA ILE A 43 19.05 -26.44 -10.84
C ILE A 43 20.35 -26.73 -10.09
N THR A 44 20.60 -26.00 -9.00
CA THR A 44 21.78 -26.23 -8.14
C THR A 44 21.76 -27.65 -7.58
N GLY A 45 20.61 -28.14 -7.10
CA GLY A 45 20.46 -29.50 -6.60
C GLY A 45 20.71 -30.56 -7.66
N LEU A 46 20.22 -30.34 -8.88
CA LEU A 46 20.50 -31.22 -10.01
C LEU A 46 21.99 -31.26 -10.36
N LEU A 47 22.65 -30.10 -10.42
CA LEU A 47 24.09 -30.03 -10.70
C LEU A 47 24.91 -30.75 -9.61
N LEU A 48 24.57 -30.55 -8.34
CA LEU A 48 25.20 -31.26 -7.22
C LEU A 48 24.92 -32.77 -7.26
N ALA A 49 23.73 -33.19 -7.69
CA ALA A 49 23.41 -34.61 -7.80
C ALA A 49 24.21 -35.30 -8.92
N LEU A 50 24.61 -34.56 -9.96
CA LEU A 50 25.43 -35.07 -11.06
C LEU A 50 26.93 -35.13 -10.72
N THR A 51 27.40 -34.35 -9.73
CA THR A 51 28.78 -34.47 -9.25
C THR A 51 28.97 -35.76 -8.44
N ASN A 52 30.01 -36.53 -8.75
CA ASN A 52 30.27 -37.83 -8.13
C ASN A 52 30.31 -37.76 -6.59
N GLY A 53 29.54 -38.64 -5.94
CA GLY A 53 29.21 -38.57 -4.50
C GLY A 53 30.35 -38.82 -3.50
N ASP A 54 31.55 -39.18 -3.96
CA ASP A 54 32.70 -39.48 -3.10
C ASP A 54 33.64 -38.29 -2.89
N GLN A 55 33.37 -37.14 -3.54
CA GLN A 55 34.17 -35.94 -3.33
C GLN A 55 33.76 -35.24 -2.02
N GLN A 56 34.73 -35.09 -1.12
CA GLN A 56 34.61 -34.15 -0.01
C GLN A 56 34.61 -32.73 -0.60
N VAL A 57 33.49 -32.03 -0.44
CA VAL A 57 33.38 -30.64 -0.90
C VAL A 57 33.47 -29.75 0.33
N SER A 58 34.44 -28.84 0.31
CA SER A 58 34.52 -27.75 1.28
C SER A 58 33.81 -26.54 0.68
N VAL A 59 32.66 -26.19 1.23
CA VAL A 59 31.94 -24.95 0.87
C VAL A 59 32.00 -24.02 2.07
N LEU A 60 32.55 -22.82 1.89
CA LEU A 60 32.63 -21.79 2.94
C LEU A 60 33.31 -22.29 4.25
N GLY A 61 34.26 -23.22 4.14
CA GLY A 61 34.98 -23.77 5.30
C GLY A 61 34.23 -24.83 6.09
N ILE A 62 33.05 -25.27 5.62
CA ILE A 62 32.35 -26.43 6.18
C ILE A 62 32.68 -27.64 5.33
N GLU A 63 33.42 -28.58 5.91
CA GLU A 63 33.71 -29.88 5.31
C GLU A 63 32.55 -30.84 5.60
N GLY A 64 31.94 -31.39 4.57
CA GLY A 64 30.82 -32.32 4.71
C GLY A 64 30.64 -33.22 3.50
N LYS A 65 29.95 -34.35 3.70
CA LYS A 65 29.55 -35.21 2.59
C LYS A 65 28.56 -34.47 1.69
N LEU A 66 28.75 -34.52 0.38
CA LEU A 66 27.85 -33.92 -0.61
C LEU A 66 26.38 -34.27 -0.38
N GLN A 67 26.11 -35.51 0.07
CA GLN A 67 24.78 -35.98 0.43
C GLN A 67 24.08 -35.13 1.51
N VAL A 68 24.82 -34.61 2.49
CA VAL A 68 24.27 -33.75 3.54
C VAL A 68 23.85 -32.40 2.96
N PHE A 69 24.66 -31.83 2.07
CA PHE A 69 24.32 -30.57 1.38
C PHE A 69 23.10 -30.73 0.47
N LEU A 70 23.00 -31.85 -0.26
CA LEU A 70 21.83 -32.17 -1.08
C LEU A 70 20.56 -32.29 -0.23
N ALA A 71 20.64 -32.96 0.93
CA ALA A 71 19.51 -33.08 1.85
C ALA A 71 19.06 -31.70 2.39
N TRP A 72 20.01 -30.84 2.76
CA TRP A 72 19.71 -29.47 3.20
C TRP A 72 19.09 -28.62 2.09
N LEU A 73 19.61 -28.70 0.86
CA LEU A 73 19.08 -27.96 -0.27
C LEU A 73 17.66 -28.42 -0.64
N ALA A 74 17.40 -29.73 -0.59
CA ALA A 74 16.07 -30.30 -0.79
C ALA A 74 15.09 -29.83 0.30
N ALA A 75 15.50 -29.88 1.58
CA ALA A 75 14.71 -29.39 2.70
C ALA A 75 14.38 -27.90 2.58
N LEU A 76 15.36 -27.08 2.18
CA LEU A 76 15.17 -25.64 1.94
C LEU A 76 14.21 -25.37 0.78
N THR A 77 14.38 -26.09 -0.33
CA THR A 77 13.50 -25.95 -1.52
C THR A 77 12.06 -26.33 -1.17
N PHE A 78 11.87 -27.39 -0.41
CA PHE A 78 10.57 -27.81 0.10
C PHE A 78 9.95 -26.74 1.01
N PHE A 79 10.72 -26.20 1.96
CA PHE A 79 10.24 -25.15 2.86
C PHE A 79 9.83 -23.87 2.11
N VAL A 80 10.63 -23.41 1.15
CA VAL A 80 10.31 -22.24 0.33
C VAL A 80 9.03 -22.49 -0.49
N SER A 81 8.88 -23.69 -1.04
CA SER A 81 7.68 -24.08 -1.78
C SER A 81 6.43 -24.09 -0.89
N LEU A 82 6.56 -24.57 0.35
CA LEU A 82 5.49 -24.54 1.34
C LEU A 82 5.08 -23.09 1.70
N VAL A 83 6.04 -22.20 1.88
CA VAL A 83 5.77 -20.77 2.14
C VAL A 83 5.05 -20.12 0.96
N ASP A 84 5.44 -20.42 -0.28
CA ASP A 84 4.75 -19.90 -1.47
C ASP A 84 3.29 -20.38 -1.54
N LEU A 85 3.06 -21.67 -1.20
CA LEU A 85 1.72 -22.26 -1.15
C LEU A 85 0.84 -21.63 -0.06
N VAL A 86 1.37 -21.42 1.14
CA VAL A 86 0.59 -20.93 2.29
C VAL A 86 0.23 -19.45 2.17
N VAL A 87 1.12 -18.61 1.63
CA VAL A 87 0.91 -17.16 1.65
C VAL A 87 0.06 -16.66 0.47
N ASP A 88 -0.09 -17.47 -0.58
CA ASP A 88 -0.82 -17.18 -1.82
C ASP A 88 -0.60 -15.74 -2.32
N TRP A 89 0.66 -15.42 -2.63
CA TRP A 89 1.02 -14.11 -3.15
C TRP A 89 0.33 -13.80 -4.48
N ARG A 90 0.00 -14.83 -5.27
CA ARG A 90 -0.65 -14.69 -6.57
C ARG A 90 -2.11 -14.30 -6.41
N GLY A 91 -2.87 -14.98 -5.53
CA GLY A 91 -4.25 -14.62 -5.23
C GLY A 91 -4.36 -13.20 -4.69
N ARG A 92 -3.47 -12.80 -3.76
CA ARG A 92 -3.43 -11.41 -3.25
C ARG A 92 -3.06 -10.38 -4.32
N ALA A 93 -2.16 -10.72 -5.24
CA ALA A 93 -1.85 -9.84 -6.36
C ALA A 93 -3.07 -9.66 -7.28
N TRP A 94 -3.79 -10.75 -7.54
CA TRP A 94 -4.99 -10.75 -8.39
C TRP A 94 -6.15 -9.97 -7.76
N SER A 95 -6.40 -10.12 -6.46
CA SER A 95 -7.46 -9.38 -5.79
C SER A 95 -7.21 -7.86 -5.81
N HIS A 96 -5.97 -7.42 -5.59
CA HIS A 96 -5.61 -6.02 -5.76
C HIS A 96 -5.63 -5.56 -7.22
N GLN A 97 -5.35 -6.43 -8.19
CA GLN A 97 -5.51 -6.12 -9.61
C GLN A 97 -6.98 -5.89 -9.98
N ASP A 98 -7.88 -6.74 -9.49
CA ASP A 98 -9.32 -6.58 -9.72
C ASP A 98 -9.82 -5.28 -9.06
N GLY A 99 -9.41 -5.01 -7.82
CA GLY A 99 -9.74 -3.75 -7.16
C GLY A 99 -9.22 -2.52 -7.90
N ALA A 100 -7.98 -2.57 -8.43
CA ALA A 100 -7.44 -1.49 -9.26
C ALA A 100 -8.23 -1.33 -10.57
N ARG A 101 -8.68 -2.41 -11.20
CA ARG A 101 -9.51 -2.37 -12.41
C ARG A 101 -10.84 -1.68 -12.15
N ARG A 102 -11.58 -2.11 -11.11
CA ARG A 102 -12.87 -1.51 -10.72
C ARG A 102 -12.74 -0.03 -10.35
N LEU A 103 -11.68 0.33 -9.61
CA LEU A 103 -11.41 1.75 -9.30
C LEU A 103 -11.04 2.56 -10.54
N GLY A 104 -10.40 1.95 -11.53
CA GLY A 104 -10.11 2.56 -12.82
C GLY A 104 -11.39 2.87 -13.60
N GLU A 105 -12.28 1.88 -13.71
CA GLU A 105 -13.61 2.02 -14.33
C GLU A 105 -14.42 3.13 -13.63
N LEU A 106 -14.48 3.10 -12.29
CA LEU A 106 -15.14 4.13 -11.50
C LEU A 106 -14.50 5.51 -11.70
N SER A 107 -13.16 5.60 -11.80
CA SER A 107 -12.48 6.88 -12.08
C SER A 107 -12.85 7.45 -13.45
N VAL A 108 -13.10 6.59 -14.45
CA VAL A 108 -13.55 7.03 -15.78
C VAL A 108 -14.99 7.53 -15.71
N LEU A 109 -15.88 6.83 -15.00
CA LEU A 109 -17.26 7.28 -14.76
C LEU A 109 -17.28 8.66 -14.09
N TYR A 110 -16.50 8.85 -13.01
CA TYR A 110 -16.36 10.16 -12.38
C TYR A 110 -15.86 11.22 -13.36
N GLY A 111 -14.97 10.88 -14.29
CA GLY A 111 -14.49 11.80 -15.32
C GLY A 111 -15.54 12.26 -16.34
N ARG A 112 -16.61 11.47 -16.53
CA ARG A 112 -17.73 11.76 -17.46
C ARG A 112 -18.96 12.34 -16.77
N ALA A 113 -18.94 12.47 -15.44
CA ALA A 113 -20.10 12.90 -14.67
C ALA A 113 -20.54 14.33 -15.02
N VAL A 114 -21.84 14.49 -15.23
CA VAL A 114 -22.50 15.77 -15.41
C VAL A 114 -23.39 16.01 -14.19
N GLU A 115 -23.53 17.27 -13.79
CA GLU A 115 -24.44 17.65 -12.71
C GLU A 115 -25.88 17.70 -13.26
N GLU A 116 -26.78 16.89 -12.70
CA GLU A 116 -28.18 16.81 -13.10
C GLU A 116 -29.08 16.74 -11.86
N ASN A 117 -30.09 17.62 -11.76
CA ASN A 117 -31.01 17.70 -10.62
C ASN A 117 -30.30 17.82 -9.25
N GLY A 118 -29.15 18.48 -9.23
CA GLY A 118 -28.29 18.60 -8.05
C GLY A 118 -27.67 17.26 -7.63
N GLY A 119 -27.64 16.24 -8.46
CA GLY A 119 -26.86 15.02 -8.30
C GLY A 119 -25.76 14.93 -9.35
N TRP A 120 -24.79 14.02 -9.15
CA TRP A 120 -23.80 13.69 -10.18
C TRP A 120 -24.22 12.38 -10.83
N VAL A 121 -24.60 12.44 -12.11
CA VAL A 121 -25.15 11.31 -12.86
C VAL A 121 -24.30 11.10 -14.12
N VAL A 122 -24.12 9.85 -14.51
CA VAL A 122 -23.55 9.46 -15.82
C VAL A 122 -24.54 8.50 -16.45
N GLU A 123 -25.13 8.87 -17.59
CA GLU A 123 -26.01 7.98 -18.36
C GLU A 123 -27.15 7.36 -17.52
N GLY A 124 -27.71 8.13 -16.58
CA GLY A 124 -28.77 7.67 -15.66
C GLY A 124 -28.29 6.85 -14.46
N VAL A 125 -26.98 6.61 -14.30
CA VAL A 125 -26.41 5.91 -13.15
C VAL A 125 -26.09 6.90 -12.03
N ASP A 126 -26.60 6.63 -10.81
CA ASP A 126 -26.22 7.37 -9.61
C ASP A 126 -24.80 6.99 -9.16
N LEU A 127 -23.88 7.95 -9.26
CA LEU A 127 -22.48 7.75 -8.89
C LEU A 127 -22.28 7.44 -7.41
N THR A 128 -23.22 7.83 -6.55
CA THR A 128 -23.13 7.51 -5.12
C THR A 128 -23.31 6.03 -4.88
N VAL A 129 -24.35 5.45 -5.48
CA VAL A 129 -24.63 4.03 -5.36
C VAL A 129 -23.49 3.21 -5.96
N GLU A 130 -22.99 3.60 -7.13
CA GLU A 130 -21.89 2.87 -7.78
C GLU A 130 -20.57 3.00 -7.01
N TYR A 131 -20.32 4.16 -6.39
CA TYR A 131 -19.19 4.37 -5.49
C TYR A 131 -19.26 3.43 -4.27
N ASP A 132 -20.38 3.40 -3.57
CA ASP A 132 -20.56 2.57 -2.36
C ASP A 132 -20.48 1.08 -2.70
N ARG A 133 -21.11 0.66 -3.80
CA ARG A 133 -21.02 -0.71 -4.33
C ARG A 133 -19.57 -1.11 -4.65
N THR A 134 -18.84 -0.24 -5.34
CA THR A 134 -17.44 -0.51 -5.71
C THR A 134 -16.56 -0.57 -4.47
N MET A 135 -16.71 0.35 -3.51
CA MET A 135 -15.93 0.37 -2.28
C MET A 135 -16.20 -0.84 -1.38
N ALA A 136 -17.44 -1.32 -1.32
CA ALA A 136 -17.80 -2.53 -0.58
C ALA A 136 -17.23 -3.81 -1.20
N ALA A 137 -16.99 -3.82 -2.51
CA ALA A 137 -16.53 -5.02 -3.22
C ALA A 137 -15.00 -5.15 -3.29
N ILE A 138 -14.24 -4.12 -2.89
CA ILE A 138 -12.77 -4.11 -2.97
C ILE A 138 -12.17 -4.56 -1.64
N ASP A 139 -11.13 -5.39 -1.70
CA ASP A 139 -10.37 -5.79 -0.52
C ASP A 139 -9.80 -4.57 0.24
N PRO A 140 -10.01 -4.49 1.56
CA PRO A 140 -9.52 -3.37 2.35
C PRO A 140 -7.98 -3.30 2.35
N ILE A 141 -7.46 -2.09 2.20
CA ILE A 141 -6.02 -1.82 2.33
C ILE A 141 -5.64 -1.89 3.82
N PRO A 142 -4.59 -2.63 4.21
CA PRO A 142 -4.15 -2.68 5.60
C PRO A 142 -3.80 -1.29 6.15
N ASP A 143 -4.35 -0.92 7.32
CA ASP A 143 -4.19 0.42 7.91
C ASP A 143 -2.72 0.83 8.09
N LYS A 144 -1.87 -0.12 8.51
CA LYS A 144 -0.42 0.11 8.67
C LYS A 144 0.26 0.59 7.37
N LYS A 145 -0.29 0.23 6.21
CA LYS A 145 0.25 0.59 4.88
C LYS A 145 -0.44 1.83 4.31
N ALA A 146 -1.61 2.22 4.80
CA ALA A 146 -2.39 3.30 4.22
C ALA A 146 -1.64 4.66 4.19
N PRO A 147 -0.93 5.12 5.25
CA PRO A 147 -0.17 6.36 5.20
C PRO A 147 0.95 6.33 4.15
N ALA A 148 1.68 5.20 4.05
CA ALA A 148 2.76 5.03 3.09
C ALA A 148 2.24 5.04 1.64
N LEU A 149 1.09 4.39 1.39
CA LEU A 149 0.46 4.38 0.06
C LEU A 149 -0.10 5.76 -0.31
N LYS A 150 -0.67 6.49 0.65
CA LYS A 150 -1.11 7.87 0.44
C LYS A 150 0.08 8.79 0.10
N ALA A 151 1.19 8.65 0.80
CA ALA A 151 2.42 9.39 0.48
C ALA A 151 2.94 9.06 -0.93
N LEU A 152 2.90 7.77 -1.32
CA LEU A 152 3.27 7.34 -2.67
C LEU A 152 2.36 7.96 -3.73
N ALA A 153 1.05 7.98 -3.51
CA ALA A 153 0.10 8.60 -4.43
C ALA A 153 0.34 10.11 -4.58
N ASN A 154 0.60 10.81 -3.49
CA ASN A 154 0.93 12.24 -3.51
C ASN A 154 2.26 12.49 -4.25
N ARG A 155 3.27 11.66 -4.01
CA ARG A 155 4.55 11.73 -4.74
C ARG A 155 4.33 11.53 -6.24
N LYS A 156 3.52 10.55 -6.64
CA LYS A 156 3.21 10.29 -8.05
C LYS A 156 2.53 11.50 -8.70
N ARG A 157 1.57 12.12 -8.03
CA ARG A 157 0.91 13.36 -8.50
C ARG A 157 1.94 14.49 -8.67
N ALA A 158 2.77 14.74 -7.67
CA ALA A 158 3.80 15.77 -7.74
C ALA A 158 4.82 15.52 -8.86
N VAL A 159 5.19 14.25 -9.10
CA VAL A 159 6.09 13.87 -10.21
C VAL A 159 5.42 14.16 -11.55
N PHE A 160 4.14 13.83 -11.73
CA PHE A 160 3.44 14.15 -12.98
C PHE A 160 3.29 15.65 -13.18
N THR A 161 2.88 16.39 -12.17
CA THR A 161 2.82 17.85 -12.24
C THR A 161 4.17 18.45 -12.65
N LEU A 162 5.28 17.95 -12.11
CA LEU A 162 6.62 18.41 -12.49
C LEU A 162 7.00 18.05 -13.93
N ILE A 163 6.57 16.89 -14.42
CA ILE A 163 6.80 16.46 -15.81
C ILE A 163 5.97 17.32 -16.77
N ASP A 164 4.73 17.65 -16.40
CA ASP A 164 3.83 18.50 -17.19
C ASP A 164 4.37 19.94 -17.27
N GLU A 165 4.89 20.46 -16.16
CA GLU A 165 5.54 21.79 -16.11
C GLU A 165 6.86 21.85 -16.90
N ARG A 166 7.55 20.71 -17.07
CA ARG A 166 8.90 20.64 -17.65
C ARG A 166 9.03 19.44 -18.59
N PRO A 167 8.49 19.54 -19.82
CA PRO A 167 8.60 18.46 -20.80
C PRO A 167 10.07 18.17 -21.10
N GLY A 168 10.42 16.88 -21.16
CA GLY A 168 11.78 16.40 -21.44
C GLY A 168 12.60 16.00 -20.21
N ILE A 169 12.11 16.21 -18.99
CA ILE A 169 12.79 15.68 -17.79
C ILE A 169 12.60 14.17 -17.72
N PRO A 170 13.68 13.37 -17.58
CA PRO A 170 13.56 11.93 -17.40
C PRO A 170 12.92 11.60 -16.03
N ALA A 171 12.07 10.58 -16.00
CA ALA A 171 11.24 10.26 -14.82
C ALA A 171 12.04 10.05 -13.53
N TRP A 172 13.26 9.50 -13.61
CA TRP A 172 14.12 9.30 -12.44
C TRP A 172 14.59 10.63 -11.81
N GLN A 173 14.88 11.66 -12.64
CA GLN A 173 15.24 12.99 -12.15
C GLN A 173 14.04 13.67 -11.49
N ALA A 174 12.86 13.62 -12.12
CA ALA A 174 11.63 14.16 -11.53
C ALA A 174 11.35 13.52 -10.15
N ASN A 175 11.53 12.19 -10.05
CA ASN A 175 11.40 11.47 -8.78
C ASN A 175 12.41 11.90 -7.73
N LEU A 176 13.66 12.22 -8.11
CA LEU A 176 14.71 12.67 -7.21
C LEU A 176 14.43 14.10 -6.71
N ILE A 177 14.01 15.00 -7.60
CA ILE A 177 13.66 16.38 -7.25
C ILE A 177 12.50 16.40 -6.25
N VAL A 178 11.42 15.67 -6.53
CA VAL A 178 10.25 15.58 -5.63
C VAL A 178 10.65 14.97 -4.28
N LEU A 179 11.52 13.96 -4.28
CA LEU A 179 12.02 13.35 -3.05
C LEU A 179 12.80 14.36 -2.20
N ARG A 180 13.75 15.09 -2.80
CA ARG A 180 14.54 16.11 -2.11
C ARG A 180 13.65 17.21 -1.53
N ARG A 181 12.69 17.72 -2.31
CA ARG A 181 11.70 18.71 -1.84
C ARG A 181 10.88 18.21 -0.65
N SER A 182 10.49 16.93 -0.65
CA SER A 182 9.73 16.36 0.48
C SER A 182 10.57 16.22 1.77
N MET A 183 11.89 16.04 1.64
CA MET A 183 12.80 15.97 2.79
C MET A 183 13.06 17.37 3.38
N THR A 184 13.30 18.36 2.52
CA THR A 184 13.53 19.74 2.96
C THR A 184 12.30 20.36 3.62
N ALA A 185 11.10 20.08 3.10
CA ALA A 185 9.85 20.54 3.72
C ALA A 185 9.67 19.99 5.15
N ARG A 186 9.98 18.71 5.37
CA ARG A 186 9.92 18.10 6.71
C ARG A 186 10.93 18.70 7.69
N ALA A 187 12.13 19.03 7.20
CA ALA A 187 13.14 19.67 8.02
C ALA A 187 12.70 21.08 8.46
N ALA A 188 12.04 21.84 7.58
CA ALA A 188 11.50 23.16 7.92
C ALA A 188 10.36 23.07 8.95
N ASP A 189 9.39 22.15 8.76
CA ASP A 189 8.26 21.97 9.68
C ASP A 189 8.72 21.59 11.10
N GLN A 190 9.77 20.76 11.24
CA GLN A 190 10.31 20.38 12.55
C GLN A 190 10.92 21.56 13.30
N THR A 191 11.58 22.48 12.59
CA THR A 191 12.14 23.70 13.19
C THR A 191 11.04 24.63 13.71
N THR A 192 9.91 24.72 13.00
CA THR A 192 8.78 25.56 13.44
C THR A 192 8.06 24.98 14.67
N VAL A 193 7.91 23.65 14.76
CA VAL A 193 7.29 23.01 15.94
C VAL A 193 8.19 23.12 17.18
N GLY A 194 9.52 23.11 17.01
CA GLY A 194 10.46 23.32 18.13
C GLY A 194 10.63 24.79 18.55
N ALA A 195 10.22 25.74 17.73
CA ALA A 195 10.25 27.18 18.02
C ALA A 195 8.89 27.74 18.49
N ALA A 196 7.81 26.95 18.40
CA ALA A 196 6.56 27.28 19.06
C ALA A 196 6.83 27.31 20.57
N GLU A 197 6.49 28.45 21.18
CA GLU A 197 6.83 28.89 22.52
C GLU A 197 6.76 27.77 23.57
N PRO A 198 7.67 27.76 24.58
CA PRO A 198 7.49 26.91 25.74
C PRO A 198 6.07 27.13 26.25
N GLU A 199 5.31 26.03 26.34
CA GLU A 199 3.99 25.99 26.96
C GLU A 199 4.01 26.95 28.14
N PRO A 200 3.17 28.02 28.16
CA PRO A 200 3.12 28.88 29.31
C PRO A 200 2.87 27.96 30.49
N ALA A 201 3.85 27.92 31.40
CA ALA A 201 3.80 27.08 32.58
C ALA A 201 2.39 27.23 33.14
N LEU A 202 1.62 26.14 33.12
CA LEU A 202 0.29 26.09 33.69
C LEU A 202 0.49 26.31 35.19
N ASP A 203 0.53 27.59 35.55
CA ASP A 203 0.46 28.05 36.91
C ASP A 203 -0.88 27.55 37.46
N GLY A 204 -0.79 27.06 38.67
CA GLY A 204 -1.78 26.17 39.25
C GLY A 204 -3.19 26.76 39.32
N THR A 205 -4.10 25.86 39.69
CA THR A 205 -5.31 26.19 40.46
C THR A 205 -6.37 27.02 39.75
N ALA A 206 -7.25 26.34 39.01
CA ALA A 206 -8.65 26.76 38.94
C ALA A 206 -9.53 25.50 39.02
N GLY A 207 -10.43 25.51 39.99
CA GLY A 207 -11.11 24.34 40.51
C GLY A 207 -11.95 23.59 39.48
N VAL A 208 -11.91 22.26 39.61
CA VAL A 208 -12.96 21.39 39.10
C VAL A 208 -14.19 21.66 39.96
N GLU A 209 -15.00 22.63 39.53
CA GLU A 209 -16.33 22.86 40.05
C GLU A 209 -17.23 21.73 39.55
N HIS A 210 -17.60 20.86 40.48
CA HIS A 210 -18.41 19.67 40.27
C HIS A 210 -19.84 20.11 39.95
N ALA A 211 -20.23 20.07 38.67
CA ALA A 211 -21.62 20.29 38.27
C ALA A 211 -22.48 19.07 38.70
N PRO A 212 -23.67 19.28 39.29
CA PRO A 212 -24.51 18.22 39.82
C PRO A 212 -25.25 17.44 38.72
N ASP A 213 -25.47 16.16 39.01
CA ASP A 213 -26.21 15.18 38.22
C ASP A 213 -27.55 15.70 37.67
N GLU A 214 -27.72 15.61 36.34
CA GLU A 214 -29.05 15.67 35.74
C GLU A 214 -29.76 14.30 35.90
N PRO A 215 -31.02 14.28 36.37
CA PRO A 215 -31.79 13.05 36.51
C PRO A 215 -32.28 12.52 35.15
N THR A 216 -32.04 11.23 34.93
CA THR A 216 -32.51 10.46 33.78
C THR A 216 -34.05 10.33 33.79
N PRO A 217 -34.79 10.77 32.75
CA PRO A 217 -36.21 10.48 32.66
C PRO A 217 -36.48 9.26 31.77
N GLY A 218 -37.17 8.28 32.35
CA GLY A 218 -38.24 7.54 31.68
C GLY A 218 -37.84 6.48 30.65
N GLY A 219 -37.72 5.23 31.10
CA GLY A 219 -37.92 4.08 30.22
C GLY A 219 -39.39 3.95 29.80
N PRO A 220 -39.69 3.50 28.58
CA PRO A 220 -41.04 3.08 28.22
C PRO A 220 -41.33 1.67 28.73
N THR A 221 -42.39 1.59 29.53
CA THR A 221 -43.20 0.40 29.79
C THR A 221 -43.89 -0.10 28.53
N ALA A 222 -43.87 -1.42 28.37
CA ALA A 222 -44.75 -2.29 27.58
C ALA A 222 -44.79 -2.12 26.04
#